data_AF-A0AAE0UWI9-F1
#
_entry.id   AF-A0AAE0UWI9-F1
#
_cell.length_a   1.000
_cell.length_b   1.000
_cell.length_c   1.000
_cell.angle_alpha   90.00
_cell.angle_beta   90.00
_cell.angle_gamma   90.00
#
_symmetry.space_group_name_H-M   'P 1'
#
loop_
_entity.id
_entity.type
_entity.pdbx_description
1 polymer ?
#
loop_
_entity_poly.entity_id
_entity_poly.type
_entity_poly.pdbx_seq_one_letter_code
_entity_poly.pdbx_strand_id
1 'polypeptide(L)'
;LFFVIWTLLTLHVFAQGRNLLGKEMDSNYKFQLDHSLGLSGELGRIFDSGDNCDFSVVVRDPREDQAEQKTVCVHRLILSLYPQFNISDSNKDHTVEISQNCHPHISSFLRYLYTRKIDITLSSAQCLHQLSYIYQLQQLLEEIGRIFTLLLPQDSTFRTQVSLYEYGVRTKDMLLQENVLQYLSWNFESLVDSPA
;
A
#
# COMPACT_ATOMS: atom_id res chain seq x y z
N LEU A 1 31.20 -36.31 -36.30
CA LEU A 1 29.83 -35.73 -36.24
C LEU A 1 29.79 -34.35 -35.58
N PHE A 2 30.33 -34.18 -34.37
CA PHE A 2 30.29 -32.90 -33.64
C PHE A 2 30.88 -31.68 -34.38
N PHE A 3 31.99 -31.85 -35.10
CA PHE A 3 32.62 -30.74 -35.85
C PHE A 3 31.77 -30.24 -37.04
N VAL A 4 31.02 -31.13 -37.70
CA VAL A 4 30.16 -30.78 -38.85
C VAL A 4 28.90 -30.05 -38.37
N ILE A 5 28.38 -30.43 -37.20
CA ILE A 5 27.24 -29.76 -36.57
C ILE A 5 27.62 -28.34 -36.12
N TRP A 6 28.83 -28.16 -35.59
CA TRP A 6 29.29 -26.84 -35.16
C TRP A 6 29.54 -25.88 -36.32
N THR A 7 30.12 -26.35 -37.43
CA THR A 7 30.28 -25.52 -38.63
C THR A 7 28.96 -25.19 -39.32
N LEU A 8 27.98 -26.09 -39.31
CA LEU A 8 26.63 -25.80 -39.81
C LEU A 8 25.89 -24.77 -38.95
N LEU A 9 26.01 -24.84 -37.62
CA LEU A 9 25.43 -23.87 -36.70
C LEU A 9 26.06 -22.47 -36.84
N THR A 10 27.38 -22.38 -37.00
CA THR A 10 28.04 -21.08 -37.20
C THR A 10 27.72 -20.49 -38.57
N LEU A 11 27.62 -21.30 -39.63
CA LEU A 11 27.16 -20.86 -40.95
C LEU A 11 25.69 -20.42 -40.95
N HIS A 12 24.81 -21.06 -40.18
CA HIS A 12 23.41 -20.62 -40.03
C HIS A 12 23.30 -19.28 -39.31
N VAL A 13 24.07 -19.11 -38.22
CA VAL A 13 24.13 -17.84 -37.47
C VAL A 13 24.71 -16.71 -38.35
N PHE A 14 25.74 -16.99 -39.15
CA PHE A 14 26.31 -16.00 -40.08
C PHE A 14 25.41 -15.70 -41.29
N ALA A 15 24.63 -16.68 -41.78
CA ALA A 15 23.63 -16.45 -42.84
C ALA A 15 22.44 -15.62 -42.36
N GLN A 16 22.05 -15.73 -41.09
CA GLN A 16 21.05 -14.85 -40.46
C GLN A 16 21.58 -13.43 -40.23
N GLY A 17 22.89 -13.25 -40.01
CA GLY A 17 23.53 -11.93 -39.87
C GLY A 17 23.65 -11.13 -41.18
N ARG A 18 23.67 -11.78 -42.35
CA ARG A 18 23.79 -11.08 -43.65
C ARG A 18 22.45 -10.61 -44.25
N ASN A 19 21.31 -11.06 -43.73
CA ASN A 19 19.99 -10.60 -44.18
C ASN A 19 19.53 -9.28 -43.53
N LEU A 20 20.42 -8.59 -42.79
CA LEU A 20 20.16 -7.29 -42.18
C LEU A 20 20.85 -6.12 -42.90
N LEU A 21 21.44 -6.34 -44.08
CA LEU A 21 21.96 -5.27 -44.92
C LEU A 21 21.03 -5.10 -46.13
N GLY A 22 19.93 -4.38 -45.93
CA GLY A 22 18.98 -4.07 -47.01
C GLY A 22 17.51 -4.15 -46.63
N LYS A 23 17.15 -3.97 -45.35
CA LYS A 23 15.78 -3.56 -45.02
C LYS A 23 15.77 -2.04 -45.04
N GLU A 24 15.00 -1.46 -45.96
CA GLU A 24 14.65 -0.04 -45.94
C GLU A 24 14.30 0.37 -44.51
N MET A 25 14.98 1.40 -44.01
CA MET A 25 14.71 1.94 -42.69
C MET A 25 13.37 2.66 -42.77
N ASP A 26 12.30 1.94 -42.40
CA ASP A 26 10.95 2.47 -42.31
C ASP A 26 10.95 3.73 -41.44
N SER A 27 10.65 4.88 -42.02
CA SER A 27 10.64 6.20 -41.33
C SER A 27 9.68 6.29 -40.13
N ASN A 28 8.98 5.21 -39.80
CA ASN A 28 8.01 5.08 -38.71
C ASN A 28 8.57 4.41 -37.43
N TYR A 29 9.89 4.33 -37.25
CA TYR A 29 10.46 3.87 -35.97
C TYR A 29 10.08 4.85 -34.84
N LYS A 30 9.25 4.38 -33.91
CA LYS A 30 8.89 5.12 -32.69
C LYS A 30 9.73 4.63 -31.52
N PHE A 31 10.43 5.55 -30.87
CA PHE A 31 11.10 5.32 -29.60
C PHE A 31 10.27 5.95 -28.48
N GLN A 32 9.88 5.15 -27.50
CA GLN A 32 9.19 5.62 -26.31
C GLN A 32 10.22 5.82 -25.20
N LEU A 33 10.29 7.04 -24.66
CA LEU A 33 11.02 7.33 -23.43
C LEU A 33 10.00 7.40 -22.30
N ASP A 34 10.18 6.55 -21.29
CA ASP A 34 9.34 6.54 -20.09
C ASP A 34 10.13 7.05 -18.90
N HIS A 35 9.71 8.22 -18.40
CA HIS A 35 10.27 8.86 -17.21
C HIS A 35 9.35 8.72 -15.98
N SER A 36 8.41 7.76 -16.01
CA SER A 36 7.58 7.43 -14.85
C SER A 36 8.40 6.94 -13.65
N LEU A 37 9.58 6.37 -13.93
CA LEU A 37 10.58 6.03 -12.92
C LEU A 37 11.04 7.27 -12.16
N GLY A 38 10.66 7.36 -10.90
CA GLY A 38 11.01 8.49 -10.02
C GLY A 38 9.84 9.38 -9.66
N LEU A 39 8.77 9.41 -10.48
CA LEU A 39 7.59 10.26 -10.24
C LEU A 39 6.96 10.02 -8.86
N SER A 40 6.83 8.75 -8.46
CA SER A 40 6.37 8.36 -7.12
C SER A 40 7.22 8.98 -6.00
N GLY A 41 8.54 9.07 -6.18
CA GLY A 41 9.44 9.71 -5.22
C GLY A 41 9.26 11.22 -5.18
N GLU A 42 9.15 11.86 -6.36
CA GLU A 42 8.94 13.30 -6.49
C GLU A 42 7.62 13.75 -5.85
N LEU A 43 6.52 13.03 -6.12
CA LEU A 43 5.22 13.26 -5.47
C LEU A 43 5.31 13.07 -3.94
N GLY A 44 6.11 12.10 -3.49
CA GLY A 44 6.40 11.91 -2.08
C GLY A 44 7.06 13.13 -1.46
N ARG A 45 8.06 13.74 -2.13
CA ARG A 45 8.71 14.97 -1.63
C ARG A 45 7.75 16.15 -1.55
N ILE A 46 6.81 16.25 -2.50
CA ILE A 46 5.76 17.29 -2.47
C ILE A 46 4.93 17.14 -1.19
N PHE A 47 4.50 15.93 -0.86
CA PHE A 47 3.82 15.66 0.40
C PHE A 47 4.71 15.99 1.61
N ASP A 48 5.97 15.53 1.61
CA ASP A 48 6.89 15.70 2.75
C ASP A 48 7.23 17.18 3.01
N SER A 49 7.31 18.01 1.95
CA SER A 49 7.57 19.45 2.07
C SER A 49 6.36 20.23 2.60
N GLY A 50 5.14 19.79 2.27
CA GLY A 50 3.91 20.55 2.54
C GLY A 50 3.80 21.86 1.77
N ASP A 51 4.71 22.16 0.85
CA ASP A 51 4.73 23.43 0.12
C ASP A 51 3.52 23.56 -0.80
N ASN A 52 2.82 24.69 -0.72
CA ASN A 52 1.65 25.02 -1.55
C ASN A 52 0.46 24.04 -1.40
N CYS A 53 0.35 23.34 -0.27
CA CYS A 53 -0.86 22.59 0.04
C CYS A 53 -2.07 23.54 0.18
N ASP A 54 -3.22 23.08 -0.32
CA ASP A 54 -4.46 23.87 -0.50
C ASP A 54 -5.68 23.18 0.13
N PHE A 55 -5.45 22.10 0.88
CA PHE A 55 -6.45 21.31 1.57
C PHE A 55 -5.89 20.73 2.88
N SER A 56 -6.76 20.52 3.87
CA SER A 56 -6.37 19.99 5.18
C SER A 56 -7.16 18.74 5.54
N VAL A 57 -6.46 17.71 6.02
CA VAL A 57 -7.10 16.53 6.61
C VAL A 57 -7.03 16.65 8.11
N VAL A 58 -8.19 16.77 8.77
CA VAL A 58 -8.32 16.90 10.22
C VAL A 58 -8.66 15.54 10.80
N VAL A 59 -7.80 15.01 11.65
CA VAL A 59 -7.98 13.72 12.32
C VAL A 59 -8.45 13.95 13.73
N ARG A 60 -9.53 13.28 14.14
CA ARG A 60 -10.04 13.30 15.51
C ARG A 60 -10.52 11.92 15.96
N ASP A 61 -10.40 11.63 17.26
CA ASP A 61 -11.03 10.44 17.84
C ASP A 61 -12.51 10.75 18.12
N PRO A 62 -13.46 9.98 17.57
CA PRO A 62 -14.89 10.21 17.80
C PRO A 62 -15.34 9.94 19.25
N ARG A 63 -14.51 9.32 20.09
CA ARG A 63 -14.84 8.99 21.49
C ARG A 63 -14.31 9.98 22.51
N GLU A 64 -13.40 10.86 22.11
CA GLU A 64 -12.75 11.82 22.99
C GLU A 64 -12.81 13.22 22.35
N ASP A 65 -13.88 13.97 22.65
CA ASP A 65 -14.12 15.31 22.10
C ASP A 65 -13.01 16.33 22.44
N GLN A 66 -12.19 16.04 23.47
CA GLN A 66 -11.06 16.88 23.90
C GLN A 66 -9.69 16.31 23.49
N ALA A 67 -9.64 15.21 22.73
CA ALA A 67 -8.38 14.65 22.27
C ALA A 67 -7.67 15.61 21.29
N GLU A 68 -6.34 15.58 21.31
CA GLU A 68 -5.50 16.38 20.43
C GLU A 68 -5.81 16.05 18.97
N GLN A 69 -6.32 17.03 18.24
CA GLN A 69 -6.61 16.89 16.81
C GLN A 69 -5.31 16.99 16.02
N LYS A 70 -5.15 16.10 15.04
CA LYS A 70 -4.01 16.14 14.12
C LYS A 70 -4.45 16.67 12.77
N THR A 71 -3.89 17.79 12.34
CA THR A 71 -4.13 18.33 11.00
C THR A 71 -2.94 18.02 10.10
N VAL A 72 -3.21 17.48 8.91
CA VAL A 72 -2.20 17.20 7.89
C VAL A 72 -2.52 18.02 6.64
N CYS A 73 -1.56 18.82 6.20
CA CYS A 73 -1.71 19.60 4.98
C CYS A 73 -1.47 18.74 3.74
N VAL A 74 -2.35 18.86 2.74
CA VAL A 74 -2.35 18.02 1.55
C VAL A 74 -2.80 18.81 0.32
N HIS A 75 -2.54 18.26 -0.85
CA HIS A 75 -2.85 18.84 -2.15
C HIS A 75 -4.18 18.27 -2.68
N ARG A 76 -5.12 19.16 -2.95
CA ARG A 76 -6.45 18.86 -3.49
C ARG A 76 -6.39 18.08 -4.78
N LEU A 77 -5.46 18.45 -5.67
CA LEU A 77 -5.26 17.79 -6.96
C LEU A 77 -4.89 16.30 -6.81
N ILE A 78 -4.11 15.96 -5.79
CA ILE A 78 -3.73 14.56 -5.57
C ILE A 78 -4.89 13.78 -4.95
N LEU A 79 -5.58 14.38 -3.97
CA LEU A 79 -6.71 13.73 -3.33
C LEU A 79 -7.94 13.62 -4.26
N SER A 80 -8.08 14.46 -5.28
CA SER A 80 -9.19 14.36 -6.26
C SER A 80 -9.15 13.08 -7.10
N LEU A 81 -8.00 12.39 -7.13
CA LEU A 81 -7.87 11.05 -7.70
C LEU A 81 -8.64 9.98 -6.88
N TYR A 82 -9.11 10.33 -5.68
CA TYR A 82 -9.80 9.47 -4.73
C TYR A 82 -11.18 10.07 -4.41
N PRO A 83 -12.23 9.73 -5.19
CA PRO A 83 -13.57 10.29 -5.02
C PRO A 83 -14.15 10.17 -3.60
N GLN A 84 -13.64 9.21 -2.82
CA GLN A 84 -14.08 8.89 -1.46
C GLN A 84 -13.78 10.02 -0.45
N PHE A 85 -12.85 10.92 -0.77
CA PHE A 85 -12.57 12.10 0.06
C PHE A 85 -13.62 13.22 -0.11
N ASN A 86 -14.52 13.11 -1.10
CA ASN A 86 -15.62 14.05 -1.36
C ASN A 86 -15.18 15.52 -1.33
N ILE A 87 -14.14 15.82 -2.10
CA ILE A 87 -13.55 17.15 -2.16
C ILE A 87 -14.48 18.06 -2.96
N SER A 88 -15.00 19.11 -2.32
CA SER A 88 -15.72 20.20 -2.98
C SER A 88 -14.90 21.48 -2.96
N ASP A 89 -15.11 22.36 -3.95
CA ASP A 89 -14.44 23.67 -4.01
C ASP A 89 -14.81 24.57 -2.81
N SER A 90 -15.94 24.31 -2.15
CA SER A 90 -16.39 25.05 -0.97
C SER A 90 -15.63 24.69 0.31
N ASN A 91 -15.12 23.46 0.40
CA ASN A 91 -14.53 22.93 1.62
C ASN A 91 -13.00 23.02 1.57
N LYS A 92 -12.40 23.51 2.65
CA LYS A 92 -10.94 23.57 2.80
C LYS A 92 -10.38 22.40 3.61
N ASP A 93 -11.25 21.62 4.21
CA ASP A 93 -10.92 20.53 5.09
C ASP A 93 -11.76 19.27 4.85
N HIS A 94 -11.20 18.14 5.27
CA HIS A 94 -11.86 16.84 5.35
C HIS A 94 -11.57 16.24 6.72
N THR A 95 -12.60 15.79 7.42
CA THR A 95 -12.47 15.20 8.75
C THR A 95 -12.39 13.68 8.67
N VAL A 96 -11.40 13.08 9.32
CA VAL A 96 -11.25 11.64 9.50
C VAL A 96 -11.50 11.30 10.95
N GLU A 97 -12.53 10.49 11.19
CA GLU A 97 -12.82 9.97 12.52
C GLU A 97 -12.15 8.60 12.70
N ILE A 98 -11.10 8.57 13.51
CA ILE A 98 -10.38 7.33 13.82
C ILE A 98 -9.79 7.40 15.21
N SER A 99 -9.69 6.22 15.85
CA SER A 99 -9.14 6.07 17.19
C SER A 99 -7.76 6.70 17.34
N GLN A 100 -7.47 7.30 18.50
CA GLN A 100 -6.23 8.02 18.79
C GLN A 100 -4.97 7.19 18.51
N ASN A 101 -5.02 5.88 18.77
CA ASN A 101 -3.93 4.94 18.47
C ASN A 101 -3.55 4.86 16.98
N CYS A 102 -4.44 5.26 16.07
CA CYS A 102 -4.20 5.27 14.63
C CYS A 102 -3.67 6.61 14.10
N HIS A 103 -3.72 7.69 14.88
CA HIS A 103 -3.26 9.02 14.47
C HIS A 103 -1.78 9.06 14.03
N PRO A 104 -0.86 8.31 14.65
CA PRO A 104 0.53 8.23 14.18
C PRO A 104 0.64 7.72 12.73
N HIS A 105 -0.29 6.86 12.28
CA HIS A 105 -0.26 6.19 10.98
C HIS A 105 -0.98 6.95 9.86
N ILE A 106 -1.70 8.03 10.18
CA ILE A 106 -2.42 8.82 9.17
C ILE A 106 -1.46 9.46 8.16
N SER A 107 -0.32 9.97 8.63
CA SER A 107 0.63 10.63 7.73
C SER A 107 1.20 9.67 6.70
N SER A 108 1.51 8.42 7.08
CA SER A 108 2.00 7.42 6.13
C SER A 108 0.90 6.95 5.17
N PHE A 109 -0.34 6.84 5.65
CA PHE A 109 -1.50 6.57 4.79
C PHE A 109 -1.74 7.68 3.76
N LEU A 110 -1.75 8.95 4.17
CA LEU A 110 -1.91 10.06 3.23
C LEU A 110 -0.74 10.12 2.25
N ARG A 111 0.49 9.87 2.71
CA ARG A 111 1.66 9.78 1.84
C ARG A 111 1.56 8.67 0.81
N TYR A 112 0.97 7.52 1.16
CA TYR A 112 0.71 6.43 0.20
C TYR A 112 -0.14 6.91 -0.98
N LEU A 113 -1.07 7.84 -0.76
CA LEU A 113 -1.91 8.37 -1.84
C LEU A 113 -1.10 9.13 -2.92
N TYR A 114 0.10 9.60 -2.57
CA TYR A 114 1.03 10.27 -3.50
C TYR A 114 1.95 9.25 -4.16
N THR A 115 2.46 8.29 -3.38
CA THR A 115 3.61 7.48 -3.80
C THR A 115 3.26 6.07 -4.21
N ARG A 116 2.08 5.57 -3.82
CA ARG A 116 1.68 4.16 -3.90
C ARG A 116 2.66 3.23 -3.19
N LYS A 117 3.36 3.73 -2.18
CA LYS A 117 4.34 3.01 -1.37
C LYS A 117 4.10 3.28 0.10
N ILE A 118 4.06 2.23 0.90
CA ILE A 118 3.87 2.29 2.34
C ILE A 118 4.51 1.09 3.02
N ASP A 119 5.14 1.33 4.17
CA ASP A 119 5.66 0.28 5.02
C ASP A 119 4.59 -0.14 6.04
N ILE A 120 4.34 -1.45 6.12
CA ILE A 120 3.38 -2.03 7.05
C ILE A 120 4.14 -2.66 8.21
N THR A 121 3.79 -2.26 9.44
CA THR A 121 4.36 -2.80 10.68
C THR A 121 3.25 -3.44 11.52
N LEU A 122 3.63 -4.21 12.54
CA LEU A 122 2.69 -4.79 13.50
C LEU A 122 1.76 -3.74 14.11
N SER A 123 2.32 -2.58 14.46
CA SER A 123 1.56 -1.47 15.07
C SER A 123 0.66 -0.73 14.08
N SER A 124 1.03 -0.67 12.79
CA SER A 124 0.30 0.14 11.79
C SER A 124 -0.75 -0.64 11.01
N ALA A 125 -0.59 -1.97 10.86
CA ALA A 125 -1.38 -2.78 9.94
C ALA A 125 -2.89 -2.65 10.15
N GLN A 126 -3.37 -2.76 11.40
CA GLN A 126 -4.80 -2.66 11.70
C GLN A 126 -5.36 -1.28 11.33
N CYS A 127 -4.65 -0.21 11.68
CA CYS A 127 -5.06 1.17 11.37
C CYS A 127 -5.08 1.45 9.87
N LEU A 128 -4.07 0.97 9.14
CA LEU A 128 -3.98 1.13 7.69
C LEU A 128 -5.03 0.30 6.93
N HIS A 129 -5.37 -0.89 7.44
CA HIS A 129 -6.49 -1.69 6.93
C HIS A 129 -7.81 -0.96 7.15
N GLN A 130 -8.04 -0.40 8.34
CA GLN A 130 -9.24 0.38 8.64
C GLN A 130 -9.38 1.62 7.76
N LEU A 131 -8.30 2.38 7.55
CA LEU A 131 -8.32 3.54 6.65
C LEU A 131 -8.58 3.13 5.20
N SER A 132 -7.97 2.03 4.74
CA SER A 132 -8.23 1.47 3.41
C SER A 132 -9.69 1.05 3.24
N TYR A 133 -10.33 0.52 4.29
CA TYR A 133 -11.75 0.20 4.29
C TYR A 133 -12.63 1.46 4.20
N ILE A 134 -12.36 2.47 5.05
CA ILE A 134 -13.11 3.74 5.08
C ILE A 134 -13.08 4.42 3.72
N TYR A 135 -11.90 4.50 3.10
CA TYR A 135 -11.69 5.14 1.80
C TYR A 135 -11.81 4.20 0.60
N GLN A 136 -12.26 2.96 0.81
CA GLN A 136 -12.51 1.97 -0.23
C GLN A 136 -11.32 1.74 -1.17
N LEU A 137 -10.10 1.76 -0.61
CA LEU A 137 -8.86 1.49 -1.35
C LEU A 137 -8.67 -0.04 -1.45
N GLN A 138 -9.47 -0.68 -2.30
CA GLN A 138 -9.60 -2.14 -2.36
C GLN A 138 -8.26 -2.88 -2.51
N GLN A 139 -7.36 -2.40 -3.38
CA GLN A 139 -6.05 -3.03 -3.56
C GLN A 139 -5.23 -3.01 -2.26
N LEU A 140 -5.13 -1.84 -1.61
CA LEU A 140 -4.37 -1.71 -0.36
C LEU A 140 -5.03 -2.51 0.77
N LEU A 141 -6.37 -2.51 0.83
CA LEU A 141 -7.15 -3.29 1.78
C LEU A 141 -6.80 -4.79 1.68
N GLU A 142 -6.88 -5.36 0.48
CA GLU A 142 -6.57 -6.77 0.24
C GLU A 142 -5.11 -7.13 0.50
N GLU A 143 -4.17 -6.27 0.09
CA GLU A 143 -2.74 -6.48 0.31
C GLU A 143 -2.40 -6.47 1.81
N ILE A 144 -2.93 -5.52 2.59
CA ILE A 144 -2.75 -5.50 4.05
C ILE A 144 -3.44 -6.70 4.70
N GLY A 145 -4.63 -7.08 4.23
CA GLY A 145 -5.35 -8.25 4.73
C GLY A 145 -4.52 -9.53 4.64
N ARG A 146 -3.77 -9.71 3.55
CA ARG A 146 -2.82 -10.84 3.40
C ARG A 146 -1.64 -10.73 4.36
N ILE A 147 -1.13 -9.52 4.60
CA ILE A 147 -0.02 -9.28 5.54
C ILE A 147 -0.39 -9.67 6.97
N PHE A 148 -1.66 -9.56 7.39
CA PHE A 148 -2.05 -9.97 8.74
C PHE A 148 -1.60 -11.39 9.09
N THR A 149 -1.72 -12.34 8.16
CA THR A 149 -1.28 -13.73 8.37
C THR A 149 0.23 -13.84 8.66
N LEU A 150 1.04 -12.94 8.09
CA LEU A 150 2.49 -12.87 8.32
C LEU A 150 2.84 -12.21 9.66
N LEU A 151 1.94 -11.35 10.17
CA LEU A 151 2.09 -10.65 11.44
C LEU A 151 1.67 -11.50 12.64
N LEU A 152 0.74 -12.45 12.47
CA LEU A 152 0.28 -13.32 13.56
C LEU A 152 1.41 -13.99 14.35
N PRO A 153 2.46 -14.57 13.75
CA PRO A 153 3.53 -15.20 14.54
C PRO A 153 4.53 -14.22 15.17
N GLN A 154 4.44 -12.92 14.88
CA GLN A 154 5.46 -11.95 15.30
C GLN A 154 5.26 -11.43 16.73
N ASP A 155 4.07 -11.59 17.30
CA ASP A 155 3.76 -11.18 18.67
C ASP A 155 3.61 -12.40 19.59
N SER A 156 4.62 -12.65 20.42
CA SER A 156 4.59 -13.74 21.39
C SER A 156 3.68 -13.49 22.60
N THR A 157 3.18 -12.25 22.77
CA THR A 157 2.29 -11.89 23.89
C THR A 157 0.82 -12.16 23.61
N PHE A 158 0.48 -12.59 22.40
CA PHE A 158 -0.88 -12.83 21.90
C PHE A 158 -1.80 -11.59 21.83
N ARG A 159 -1.32 -10.40 22.21
CA ARG A 159 -2.10 -9.16 22.23
C ARG A 159 -2.55 -8.72 20.84
N THR A 160 -1.67 -8.82 19.85
CA THR A 160 -1.96 -8.44 18.46
C THR A 160 -3.03 -9.35 17.88
N GLN A 161 -2.95 -10.65 18.13
CA GLN A 161 -3.87 -11.64 17.61
C GLN A 161 -5.25 -11.44 18.21
N VAL A 162 -5.36 -11.23 19.53
CA VAL A 162 -6.62 -10.88 20.18
C VAL A 162 -7.20 -9.58 19.60
N SER A 163 -6.38 -8.52 19.48
CA SER A 163 -6.81 -7.24 18.89
C SER A 163 -7.29 -7.39 17.44
N LEU A 164 -6.60 -8.20 16.63
CA LEU A 164 -6.97 -8.46 15.24
C LEU A 164 -8.25 -9.28 15.12
N TYR A 165 -8.49 -10.22 16.05
CA TYR A 165 -9.77 -10.94 16.12
C TYR A 165 -10.92 -9.98 16.43
N GLU A 166 -10.79 -9.16 17.47
CA GLU A 166 -11.81 -8.16 17.84
C GLU A 166 -12.05 -7.15 16.71
N TYR A 167 -10.97 -6.77 16.01
CA TYR A 167 -11.08 -5.93 14.82
C TYR A 167 -11.86 -6.63 13.70
N GLY A 168 -11.53 -7.88 13.36
CA GLY A 168 -12.23 -8.67 12.37
C GLY A 168 -13.73 -8.85 12.69
N VAL A 169 -14.07 -9.01 13.97
CA VAL A 169 -15.48 -9.06 14.43
C VAL A 169 -16.18 -7.72 14.17
N ARG A 170 -15.56 -6.59 14.54
CA ARG A 170 -16.14 -5.25 14.34
C ARG A 170 -16.34 -4.90 12.87
N THR A 171 -15.42 -5.32 11.99
CA THR A 171 -15.49 -5.06 10.55
C THR A 171 -16.25 -6.14 9.77
N LYS A 172 -16.67 -7.22 10.43
CA LYS A 172 -17.27 -8.41 9.81
C LYS A 172 -16.36 -9.06 8.75
N ASP A 173 -15.05 -8.95 8.94
CA ASP A 173 -14.05 -9.62 8.12
C ASP A 173 -13.90 -11.08 8.57
N MET A 174 -14.71 -11.96 7.97
CA MET A 174 -14.74 -13.38 8.32
C MET A 174 -13.40 -14.08 8.04
N LEU A 175 -12.71 -13.69 6.97
CA LEU A 175 -11.42 -14.30 6.61
C LEU A 175 -10.36 -13.96 7.65
N LEU A 176 -10.31 -12.71 8.11
CA LEU A 176 -9.41 -12.32 9.20
C LEU A 176 -9.76 -13.07 10.50
N GLN A 177 -11.05 -13.16 10.84
CA GLN A 177 -11.50 -13.89 12.03
C GLN A 177 -11.07 -15.36 12.00
N GLU A 178 -11.30 -16.06 10.89
CA GLU A 178 -10.94 -17.47 10.72
C GLU A 178 -9.42 -17.70 10.80
N ASN A 179 -8.64 -16.88 10.09
CA ASN A 179 -7.18 -16.98 10.12
C ASN A 179 -6.61 -16.76 11.53
N VAL A 180 -7.14 -15.78 12.26
CA VAL A 180 -6.72 -15.50 13.63
C VAL A 180 -7.13 -16.64 14.58
N LEU A 181 -8.37 -17.11 14.50
CA LEU A 181 -8.86 -18.22 15.33
C LEU A 181 -8.07 -19.50 15.10
N GLN A 182 -7.77 -19.81 13.85
CA GLN A 182 -6.96 -20.98 13.50
C GLN A 182 -5.56 -20.87 14.11
N TYR A 183 -4.92 -19.71 13.99
CA TYR A 183 -3.62 -19.46 14.60
C TYR A 183 -3.67 -19.61 16.14
N LEU A 184 -4.65 -18.99 16.81
CA LEU A 184 -4.82 -19.11 18.25
C LEU A 184 -5.08 -20.55 18.70
N SER A 185 -5.88 -21.30 17.94
CA SER A 185 -6.20 -22.70 18.22
C SER A 185 -4.97 -23.60 18.13
N TRP A 186 -4.09 -23.36 17.15
CA TRP A 186 -2.83 -24.09 17.01
C TRP A 186 -1.80 -23.76 18.09
N ASN A 187 -1.89 -22.58 18.71
CA ASN A 187 -0.96 -22.10 19.73
C ASN A 187 -1.62 -22.01 21.12
N PHE A 188 -2.68 -22.81 21.35
CA PHE A 188 -3.54 -22.68 22.52
C PHE A 188 -2.79 -22.88 23.85
N GLU A 189 -1.86 -23.83 23.93
CA GLU A 189 -1.05 -24.06 25.13
C GLU A 189 -0.25 -22.81 25.51
N SER A 190 0.48 -22.24 24.54
CA SER A 190 1.23 -20.98 24.71
C SER A 190 0.34 -19.78 25.03
N LEU A 191 -0.90 -19.76 24.51
CA LEU A 191 -1.87 -18.70 24.76
C LEU A 191 -2.34 -18.71 26.23
N VAL A 192 -2.63 -19.88 26.80
CA VAL A 192 -3.09 -20.02 28.19
C VAL A 192 -2.02 -19.58 29.19
N ASP A 193 -0.75 -19.81 28.88
CA ASP A 193 0.39 -19.41 29.72
C ASP A 193 0.83 -17.96 29.48
N SER A 194 0.24 -17.28 28.49
CA SER A 194 0.61 -15.92 28.15
C SER A 194 0.01 -14.90 29.14
N PRO A 195 0.67 -13.75 29.34
CA PRO A 195 0.20 -12.70 30.27
C PRO A 195 -0.94 -11.85 29.67
N ALA A 196 -1.75 -12.42 28.77
CA ALA A 196 -2.72 -11.74 27.91
C ALA A 196 -3.51 -10.64 28.66
#